data_AF-A0A7K3Y6B7-F1
#
_entry.id   AF-A0A7K3Y6B7-F1
#
_cell.length_a   1.000
_cell.length_b   1.000
_cell.length_c   1.000
_cell.angle_alpha   90.00
_cell.angle_beta   90.00
_cell.angle_gamma   90.00
#
_symmetry.space_group_name_H-M   'P 1'
#
loop_
_entity.id
_entity.type
_entity.pdbx_description
1 polymer ?
#
loop_
_entity_poly.entity_id
_entity_poly.type
_entity_poly.pdbx_seq_one_letter_code
_entity_poly.pdbx_strand_id
1 'polypeptide(L)'
;MTAVRIDDKDTWDSFIDESPSGLLFHKWDYLHLTAKYTGSTLLPYAVYKGDELLCLFPLFHGRVYGVSAVFSPPPLTVIPHLGCVMSRGFAGLKQSKKESTLQMVADDIGGVIEDLSPNYISIAFVPEFRDIRHYIWERCEARARYTYTIDLEQPLEAIWTSLHYKLRNKLKKEAEAGLRLERTNDISTLHRLITERYQDPSLDIPPIRRDYLNDLVRTYPDRIGVYSLYDAGDEIVGVVAAQEYKRFLLWLGTPRLEGLHAGNEYLQWLLIQRAKAEGYPAFENMGANNRDLAFFKSRFNPDLVMYFEVEKKDILGSLSGWAYLTFVKRMLILAGRI
;
A
#
# COMPACT_ATOMS: atom_id res chain seq x y z
N MET A 1 1.06 -31.89 0.62
CA MET A 1 0.40 -30.67 1.11
C MET A 1 1.50 -29.65 1.09
N THR A 2 1.33 -28.65 0.24
CA THR A 2 2.46 -27.97 -0.36
C THR A 2 2.02 -26.58 -0.75
N ALA A 3 2.71 -25.56 -0.25
CA ALA A 3 2.71 -24.27 -0.93
C ALA A 3 3.16 -24.51 -2.37
N VAL A 4 2.32 -24.14 -3.33
CA VAL A 4 2.60 -24.29 -4.76
C VAL A 4 2.72 -22.92 -5.40
N ARG A 5 3.60 -22.80 -6.39
CA ARG A 5 3.64 -21.60 -7.23
C ARG A 5 2.50 -21.69 -8.23
N ILE A 6 1.71 -20.63 -8.31
CA ILE A 6 0.69 -20.47 -9.34
C ILE A 6 1.31 -19.68 -10.50
N ASP A 7 1.17 -20.20 -11.72
CA ASP A 7 1.53 -19.51 -12.97
C ASP A 7 0.29 -19.05 -13.77
N ASP A 8 -0.91 -19.31 -13.25
CA ASP A 8 -2.17 -18.94 -13.86
C ASP A 8 -2.71 -17.60 -13.31
N LYS A 9 -2.76 -16.61 -14.19
CA LYS A 9 -3.27 -15.27 -13.87
C LYS A 9 -4.73 -15.29 -13.43
N ASP A 10 -5.58 -16.05 -14.11
CA ASP A 10 -7.02 -15.99 -13.90
C ASP A 10 -7.40 -16.58 -12.54
N THR A 11 -6.80 -17.72 -12.16
CA THR A 11 -6.93 -18.31 -10.81
C THR A 11 -6.47 -17.33 -9.73
N TRP A 12 -5.30 -16.70 -9.91
CA TRP A 12 -4.77 -15.74 -8.95
C TRP A 12 -5.70 -14.53 -8.79
N ASP A 13 -6.04 -13.87 -9.89
CA ASP A 13 -6.82 -12.64 -9.88
C ASP A 13 -8.26 -12.86 -9.43
N SER A 14 -8.87 -14.01 -9.72
CA SER A 14 -10.20 -14.38 -9.21
C SER A 14 -10.20 -14.52 -7.69
N PHE A 15 -9.20 -15.19 -7.13
CA PHE A 15 -9.07 -15.32 -5.67
C PHE A 15 -8.87 -13.95 -5.00
N ILE A 16 -8.03 -13.09 -5.59
CA ILE A 16 -7.85 -11.72 -5.09
C ILE A 16 -9.15 -10.92 -5.16
N ASP A 17 -9.96 -11.08 -6.22
CA ASP A 17 -11.27 -10.43 -6.37
C ASP A 17 -12.29 -10.93 -5.35
N GLU A 18 -12.32 -12.24 -5.06
CA GLU A 18 -13.26 -12.82 -4.10
C GLU A 18 -12.89 -12.57 -2.63
N SER A 19 -11.60 -12.43 -2.32
CA SER A 19 -11.14 -12.18 -0.95
C SER A 19 -11.53 -10.78 -0.45
N PRO A 20 -12.07 -10.62 0.76
CA PRO A 20 -12.41 -9.30 1.30
C PRO A 20 -11.18 -8.41 1.51
N SER A 21 -9.98 -8.98 1.67
CA SER A 21 -8.74 -8.25 1.94
C SER A 21 -7.81 -8.14 0.73
N GLY A 22 -8.19 -8.70 -0.42
CA GLY A 22 -7.43 -8.54 -1.66
C GLY A 22 -7.40 -7.07 -2.09
N LEU A 23 -6.24 -6.58 -2.54
CA LEU A 23 -6.03 -5.19 -3.01
C LEU A 23 -5.46 -5.19 -4.42
N LEU A 24 -5.53 -4.03 -5.11
CA LEU A 24 -4.96 -3.85 -6.44
C LEU A 24 -3.47 -4.23 -6.49
N PHE A 25 -2.74 -3.96 -5.40
CA PHE A 25 -1.33 -4.34 -5.23
C PHE A 25 -1.07 -5.84 -5.38
N HIS A 26 -2.07 -6.68 -5.09
CA HIS A 26 -1.95 -8.13 -5.19
C HIS A 26 -2.31 -8.64 -6.59
N LYS A 27 -2.84 -7.81 -7.51
CA LYS A 27 -3.23 -8.29 -8.85
C LYS A 27 -2.01 -8.70 -9.65
N TRP A 28 -2.19 -9.70 -10.51
CA TRP A 28 -1.10 -10.41 -11.19
C TRP A 28 -0.13 -9.48 -11.92
N ASP A 29 -0.63 -8.58 -12.78
CA ASP A 29 0.23 -7.69 -13.55
C ASP A 29 0.94 -6.66 -12.65
N TYR A 30 0.30 -6.23 -11.55
CA TYR A 30 0.91 -5.36 -10.54
C TYR A 30 2.15 -6.04 -9.93
N LEU A 31 2.03 -7.32 -9.54
CA LEU A 31 3.13 -8.10 -8.99
C LEU A 31 4.27 -8.29 -10.00
N HIS A 32 3.94 -8.56 -11.27
CA HIS A 32 4.94 -8.74 -12.32
C HIS A 32 5.68 -7.44 -12.66
N LEU A 33 4.97 -6.32 -12.71
CA LEU A 33 5.59 -5.00 -12.87
C LEU A 33 6.50 -4.66 -11.68
N THR A 34 6.04 -4.98 -10.47
CA THR A 34 6.85 -4.81 -9.25
C THR A 34 8.15 -5.61 -9.33
N ALA A 35 8.09 -6.88 -9.73
CA ALA A 35 9.26 -7.74 -9.87
C ALA A 35 10.22 -7.24 -10.96
N LYS A 36 9.68 -6.90 -12.15
CA LYS A 36 10.43 -6.31 -13.28
C LYS A 36 11.27 -5.11 -12.84
N TYR A 37 10.69 -4.25 -12.01
CA TYR A 37 11.28 -2.96 -11.69
C TYR A 37 12.08 -2.90 -10.39
N THR A 38 11.92 -3.91 -9.54
CA THR A 38 12.81 -4.15 -8.40
C THR A 38 13.96 -5.09 -8.74
N GLY A 39 13.91 -5.77 -9.89
CA GLY A 39 14.87 -6.81 -10.27
C GLY A 39 14.82 -8.03 -9.33
N SER A 40 13.68 -8.24 -8.68
CA SER A 40 13.43 -9.38 -7.79
C SER A 40 12.73 -10.51 -8.55
N THR A 41 12.86 -11.72 -8.02
CA THR A 41 12.12 -12.89 -8.49
C THR A 41 10.77 -12.92 -7.78
N LEU A 42 9.67 -12.79 -8.53
CA LEU A 42 8.32 -13.02 -7.99
C LEU A 42 8.12 -14.52 -7.73
N LEU A 43 7.65 -14.83 -6.54
CA LEU A 43 7.27 -16.17 -6.11
C LEU A 43 5.80 -16.12 -5.64
N PRO A 44 4.84 -16.32 -6.56
CA PRO A 44 3.41 -16.24 -6.27
C PRO A 44 2.93 -17.57 -5.68
N TYR A 45 3.00 -17.69 -4.35
CA TYR A 45 2.62 -18.92 -3.66
C TYR A 45 1.13 -18.99 -3.34
N ALA A 46 0.62 -20.21 -3.34
CA ALA A 46 -0.72 -20.58 -2.95
C ALA A 46 -0.67 -21.74 -1.95
N VAL A 47 -1.49 -21.66 -0.90
CA VAL A 47 -1.63 -22.72 0.10
C VAL A 47 -2.98 -23.40 -0.07
N TYR A 48 -2.96 -24.72 -0.22
CA TYR A 48 -4.15 -25.54 -0.44
C TYR A 48 -4.42 -26.48 0.73
N LYS A 49 -5.70 -26.74 0.99
CA LYS A 49 -6.15 -27.86 1.81
C LYS A 49 -6.99 -28.81 0.95
N GLY A 50 -6.37 -29.89 0.50
CA GLY A 50 -6.96 -30.71 -0.57
C GLY A 50 -7.06 -29.87 -1.83
N ASP A 51 -8.27 -29.72 -2.37
CA ASP A 51 -8.54 -28.88 -3.55
C ASP A 51 -8.96 -27.44 -3.18
N GLU A 52 -9.11 -27.12 -1.89
CA GLU A 52 -9.51 -25.80 -1.42
C GLU A 52 -8.31 -24.85 -1.37
N LEU A 53 -8.31 -23.80 -2.20
CA LEU A 53 -7.34 -22.71 -2.13
C LEU A 53 -7.62 -21.84 -0.89
N LEU A 54 -6.73 -21.85 0.09
CA LEU A 54 -6.92 -21.17 1.37
C LEU A 54 -6.33 -19.75 1.39
N CYS A 55 -5.19 -19.58 0.72
CA CYS A 55 -4.39 -18.37 0.84
C CYS A 55 -3.49 -18.18 -0.39
N LEU A 56 -3.34 -16.92 -0.81
CA LEU A 56 -2.28 -16.48 -1.72
C LEU A 56 -1.25 -15.65 -0.97
N PHE A 57 0.02 -15.85 -1.30
CA PHE A 57 1.13 -15.13 -0.69
C PHE A 57 2.16 -14.73 -1.74
N PRO A 58 2.15 -13.47 -2.20
CA PRO A 58 3.17 -12.98 -3.11
C PRO A 58 4.47 -12.69 -2.34
N LEU A 59 5.50 -13.47 -2.62
CA LEU A 59 6.84 -13.25 -2.10
C LEU A 59 7.76 -12.74 -3.21
N PHE A 60 8.71 -11.89 -2.86
CA PHE A 60 9.72 -11.38 -3.77
C PHE A 60 11.09 -11.71 -3.23
N HIS A 61 11.84 -12.50 -3.97
CA HIS A 61 13.18 -12.93 -3.58
C HIS A 61 14.24 -12.14 -4.34
N GLY A 62 15.27 -11.68 -3.64
CA GLY A 62 16.40 -11.00 -4.24
C GLY A 62 17.71 -11.41 -3.59
N ARG A 63 18.80 -11.33 -4.37
CA ARG A 63 20.16 -11.51 -3.86
C ARG A 63 21.06 -10.37 -4.31
N VAL A 64 21.79 -9.78 -3.36
CA VAL A 64 22.73 -8.67 -3.61
C VAL A 64 24.00 -8.90 -2.81
N TYR A 65 25.16 -8.92 -3.48
CA TYR A 65 26.49 -9.10 -2.86
C TYR A 65 26.54 -10.26 -1.85
N GLY A 66 25.93 -11.40 -2.18
CA GLY A 66 25.88 -12.59 -1.33
C GLY A 66 24.72 -12.62 -0.33
N VAL A 67 24.10 -11.48 -0.02
CA VAL A 67 22.95 -11.34 0.91
C VAL A 67 21.65 -11.69 0.18
N SER A 68 20.92 -12.68 0.71
CA SER A 68 19.60 -13.12 0.26
C SER A 68 18.51 -12.43 1.07
N ALA A 69 17.43 -11.97 0.42
CA ALA A 69 16.31 -11.34 1.10
C ALA A 69 14.97 -11.73 0.48
N VAL A 70 13.95 -11.85 1.32
CA VAL A 70 12.55 -12.10 0.94
C VAL A 70 11.71 -10.91 1.39
N PHE A 71 10.92 -10.37 0.48
CA PHE A 71 10.10 -9.19 0.70
C PHE A 71 8.65 -9.42 0.30
N SER A 72 7.76 -8.74 0.99
CA SER A 72 6.35 -8.66 0.63
C SER A 72 5.72 -7.44 1.32
N PRO A 73 5.90 -6.21 0.79
CA PRO A 73 6.41 -5.86 -0.54
C PRO A 73 7.93 -5.58 -0.60
N PRO A 74 8.54 -5.61 -1.80
CA PRO A 74 9.88 -5.08 -2.02
C PRO A 74 9.99 -3.59 -1.67
N PRO A 75 11.16 -3.11 -1.24
CA PRO A 75 11.37 -1.71 -0.93
C PRO A 75 11.23 -0.82 -2.19
N LEU A 76 10.94 0.47 -1.99
CA LEU A 76 10.79 1.50 -3.04
C LEU A 76 9.63 1.27 -4.04
N THR A 77 8.69 0.38 -3.72
CA THR A 77 7.53 0.06 -4.57
C THR A 77 6.28 0.83 -4.22
N VAL A 78 6.32 1.59 -3.11
CA VAL A 78 5.18 2.33 -2.51
C VAL A 78 3.93 1.50 -2.30
N ILE A 79 4.07 0.18 -2.20
CA ILE A 79 3.01 -0.73 -1.82
C ILE A 79 2.94 -0.71 -0.28
N PRO A 80 1.77 -0.38 0.32
CA PRO A 80 1.63 -0.35 1.77
C PRO A 80 1.41 -1.74 2.36
N HIS A 81 0.68 -2.61 1.64
CA HIS A 81 0.20 -3.90 2.12
C HIS A 81 0.37 -4.94 1.01
N LEU A 82 1.17 -5.98 1.26
CA LEU A 82 1.37 -7.07 0.29
C LEU A 82 1.52 -8.46 0.89
N GLY A 83 1.35 -8.61 2.20
CA GLY A 83 1.38 -9.91 2.87
C GLY A 83 0.28 -10.87 2.38
N CYS A 84 0.11 -11.97 3.10
CA CYS A 84 -0.81 -13.00 2.65
C CYS A 84 -2.28 -12.53 2.57
N VAL A 85 -3.00 -13.06 1.58
CA VAL A 85 -4.43 -12.83 1.37
C VAL A 85 -5.15 -14.14 1.65
N MET A 86 -6.09 -14.10 2.60
CA MET A 86 -6.88 -15.27 2.99
C MET A 86 -8.14 -15.41 2.12
N SER A 87 -8.67 -16.62 2.01
CA SER A 87 -9.89 -16.89 1.25
C SER A 87 -11.11 -16.14 1.81
N ARG A 88 -12.12 -15.95 0.96
CA ARG A 88 -13.35 -15.21 1.30
C ARG A 88 -14.03 -15.68 2.58
N GLY A 89 -14.04 -16.99 2.83
CA GLY A 89 -14.68 -17.60 3.98
C GLY A 89 -13.90 -17.46 5.29
N PHE A 90 -12.62 -17.08 5.24
CA PHE A 90 -11.73 -17.13 6.39
C PHE A 90 -12.22 -16.29 7.58
N ALA A 91 -12.71 -15.08 7.33
CA ALA A 91 -13.19 -14.18 8.37
C ALA A 91 -14.38 -14.75 9.16
N GLY A 92 -15.24 -15.56 8.52
CA GLY A 92 -16.41 -16.18 9.13
C GLY A 92 -16.13 -17.47 9.90
N LEU A 93 -14.91 -17.99 9.87
CA LEU A 93 -14.55 -19.23 10.57
C LEU A 93 -14.55 -19.05 12.09
N LYS A 94 -14.90 -20.12 12.82
CA LYS A 94 -14.71 -20.20 14.27
C LYS A 94 -13.22 -20.12 14.62
N GLN A 95 -12.89 -19.60 15.79
CA GLN A 95 -11.50 -19.35 16.21
C GLN A 95 -10.59 -20.58 16.07
N SER A 96 -11.00 -21.76 16.55
CA SER A 96 -10.20 -22.99 16.43
C SER A 96 -9.90 -23.37 14.98
N LYS A 97 -10.84 -23.09 14.06
CA LYS A 97 -10.68 -23.33 12.63
C LYS A 97 -9.79 -22.27 11.98
N LYS A 98 -9.85 -21.00 12.41
CA LYS A 98 -8.90 -19.96 11.99
C LYS A 98 -7.48 -20.33 12.37
N GLU A 99 -7.24 -20.68 13.63
CA GLU A 99 -5.91 -21.01 14.15
C GLU A 99 -5.30 -22.23 13.44
N SER A 100 -6.07 -23.31 13.26
CA SER A 100 -5.59 -24.47 12.49
C SER A 100 -5.31 -24.15 11.02
N THR A 101 -6.05 -23.22 10.42
CA THR A 101 -5.83 -22.77 9.02
C THR A 101 -4.58 -21.89 8.95
N LEU A 102 -4.39 -20.97 9.90
CA LEU A 102 -3.21 -20.11 9.97
C LEU A 102 -1.94 -20.89 10.26
N GLN A 103 -2.00 -21.91 11.13
CA GLN A 103 -0.88 -22.81 11.37
C GLN A 103 -0.45 -23.50 10.07
N MET A 104 -1.40 -24.04 9.31
CA MET A 104 -1.12 -24.68 8.02
C MET A 104 -0.46 -23.71 7.02
N VAL A 105 -1.00 -22.49 6.91
CA VAL A 105 -0.41 -21.45 6.03
C VAL A 105 1.00 -21.07 6.50
N ALA A 106 1.20 -20.94 7.80
CA ALA A 106 2.49 -20.58 8.38
C ALA A 106 3.53 -21.69 8.21
N ASP A 107 3.16 -22.97 8.38
CA ASP A 107 4.06 -24.10 8.21
C ASP A 107 4.49 -24.23 6.73
N ASP A 108 3.53 -24.18 5.80
CA ASP A 108 3.79 -24.33 4.36
C ASP A 108 4.66 -23.19 3.82
N ILE A 109 4.35 -21.94 4.19
CA ILE A 109 5.12 -20.77 3.77
C ILE A 109 6.44 -20.66 4.54
N GLY A 110 6.45 -21.08 5.81
CA GLY A 110 7.65 -21.18 6.63
C GLY A 110 8.69 -22.07 5.97
N GLY A 111 8.30 -23.28 5.54
CA GLY A 111 9.19 -24.19 4.81
C GLY A 111 9.72 -23.58 3.51
N VAL A 112 8.87 -22.90 2.73
CA VAL A 112 9.30 -22.16 1.53
C VAL A 112 10.35 -21.08 1.85
N ILE A 113 10.15 -20.33 2.93
CA ILE A 113 11.08 -19.27 3.35
C ILE A 113 12.39 -19.88 3.86
N GLU A 114 12.35 -20.99 4.59
CA GLU A 114 13.52 -21.72 5.04
C GLU A 114 14.36 -22.25 3.88
N ASP A 115 13.72 -22.83 2.86
CA ASP A 115 14.37 -23.30 1.63
C ASP A 115 15.10 -22.17 0.87
N LEU A 116 14.56 -20.95 0.92
CA LEU A 116 15.20 -19.76 0.35
C LEU A 116 16.38 -19.25 1.19
N SER A 117 16.47 -19.68 2.46
CA SER A 117 17.48 -19.30 3.44
C SER A 117 17.85 -17.81 3.40
N PRO A 118 16.87 -16.89 3.55
CA PRO A 118 17.14 -15.46 3.47
C PRO A 118 17.87 -14.96 4.72
N ASN A 119 18.78 -14.01 4.51
CA ASN A 119 19.40 -13.25 5.59
C ASN A 119 18.45 -12.16 6.13
N TYR A 120 17.44 -11.80 5.34
CA TYR A 120 16.48 -10.74 5.65
C TYR A 120 15.07 -11.07 5.16
N ILE A 121 14.07 -10.90 6.01
CA ILE A 121 12.66 -11.03 5.67
C ILE A 121 11.95 -9.74 6.09
N SER A 122 11.11 -9.20 5.23
CA SER A 122 10.19 -8.10 5.57
C SER A 122 8.84 -8.28 4.89
N ILE A 123 7.78 -8.35 5.68
CA ILE A 123 6.41 -8.57 5.20
C ILE A 123 5.49 -7.53 5.85
N ALA A 124 4.68 -6.83 5.06
CA ALA A 124 3.67 -5.88 5.51
C ALA A 124 2.28 -6.41 5.17
N PHE A 125 1.49 -6.74 6.20
CA PHE A 125 0.17 -7.34 6.04
C PHE A 125 -0.92 -6.30 5.83
N VAL A 126 -1.98 -6.71 5.14
CA VAL A 126 -3.24 -5.96 5.10
C VAL A 126 -3.85 -5.84 6.52
N PRO A 127 -4.54 -4.74 6.85
CA PRO A 127 -5.13 -4.54 8.18
C PRO A 127 -6.11 -5.63 8.65
N GLU A 128 -6.70 -6.36 7.72
CA GLU A 128 -7.62 -7.46 7.97
C GLU A 128 -6.89 -8.71 8.53
N PHE A 129 -5.58 -8.83 8.34
CA PHE A 129 -4.78 -9.93 8.86
C PHE A 129 -4.17 -9.57 10.22
N ARG A 130 -4.79 -10.08 11.31
CA ARG A 130 -4.50 -9.66 12.68
C ARG A 130 -3.71 -10.66 13.53
N ASP A 131 -3.69 -11.94 13.14
CA ASP A 131 -3.01 -12.98 13.93
C ASP A 131 -1.67 -13.32 13.30
N ILE A 132 -0.63 -12.63 13.77
CA ILE A 132 0.76 -12.79 13.31
C ILE A 132 1.60 -13.67 14.26
N ARG A 133 0.97 -14.36 15.23
CA ARG A 133 1.68 -15.13 16.27
C ARG A 133 2.64 -16.18 15.69
N HIS A 134 2.28 -16.80 14.58
CA HIS A 134 3.13 -17.77 13.90
C HIS A 134 4.49 -17.17 13.49
N TYR A 135 4.51 -15.93 13.01
CA TYR A 135 5.76 -15.24 12.68
C TYR A 135 6.58 -14.90 13.94
N ILE A 136 5.92 -14.57 15.06
CA ILE A 136 6.61 -14.33 16.34
C ILE A 136 7.25 -15.62 16.88
N TRP A 137 6.53 -16.75 16.81
CA TRP A 137 7.07 -18.05 17.20
C TRP A 137 8.30 -18.43 16.37
N GLU A 138 8.30 -18.04 15.09
CA GLU A 138 9.45 -18.15 14.17
C GLU A 138 10.51 -17.04 14.33
N ARG A 139 10.48 -16.32 15.47
CA ARG A 139 11.45 -15.30 15.86
C ARG A 139 11.50 -14.07 14.93
N CYS A 140 10.43 -13.77 14.21
CA CYS A 140 10.28 -12.46 13.57
C CYS A 140 9.99 -11.39 14.63
N GLU A 141 10.59 -10.21 14.46
CA GLU A 141 10.18 -8.99 15.14
C GLU A 141 8.87 -8.50 14.52
N ALA A 142 7.86 -8.24 15.34
CA ALA A 142 6.59 -7.69 14.88
C ALA A 142 6.46 -6.21 15.25
N ARG A 143 6.01 -5.39 14.30
CA ARG A 143 5.75 -3.97 14.49
C ARG A 143 4.29 -3.67 14.20
N ALA A 144 3.63 -3.04 15.16
CA ALA A 144 2.32 -2.43 14.93
C ALA A 144 2.50 -1.14 14.12
N ARG A 145 1.73 -1.02 13.05
CA ARG A 145 1.65 0.15 12.19
C ARG A 145 0.21 0.60 12.08
N TYR A 146 0.02 1.85 11.65
CA TYR A 146 -1.31 2.41 11.49
C TYR A 146 -1.55 3.05 10.13
N THR A 147 -2.81 3.01 9.70
CA THR A 147 -3.37 3.74 8.56
C THR A 147 -4.64 4.48 9.02
N TYR A 148 -5.05 5.50 8.28
CA TYR A 148 -6.30 6.22 8.56
C TYR A 148 -7.39 5.76 7.61
N THR A 149 -8.57 5.46 8.13
CA THR A 149 -9.73 5.09 7.30
C THR A 149 -10.96 5.93 7.65
N ILE A 150 -11.77 6.26 6.66
CA ILE A 150 -13.10 6.82 6.86
C ILE A 150 -14.10 5.79 6.33
N ASP A 151 -15.03 5.37 7.18
CA ASP A 151 -16.19 4.60 6.76
C ASP A 151 -17.04 5.46 5.82
N LEU A 152 -17.25 4.99 4.58
CA LEU A 152 -18.06 5.66 3.56
C LEU A 152 -19.47 5.10 3.46
N GLU A 153 -19.81 4.04 4.21
CA GLU A 153 -21.18 3.52 4.29
C GLU A 153 -22.09 4.49 5.04
N GLN A 154 -21.57 5.20 6.04
CA GLN A 154 -22.29 6.26 6.76
C GLN A 154 -22.69 7.45 5.85
N PRO A 155 -23.78 8.18 6.14
CA PRO A 155 -24.22 9.33 5.33
C PRO A 155 -23.14 10.42 5.18
N LEU A 156 -23.10 11.09 4.02
CA LEU A 156 -22.09 12.15 3.77
C LEU A 156 -22.18 13.29 4.79
N GLU A 157 -23.39 13.62 5.24
CA GLU A 157 -23.62 14.63 6.28
C GLU A 157 -23.01 14.23 7.63
N ALA A 158 -23.00 12.93 7.96
CA ALA A 158 -22.35 12.42 9.16
C ALA A 158 -20.82 12.57 9.06
N ILE A 159 -20.25 12.22 7.89
CA ILE A 159 -18.82 12.45 7.62
C ILE A 159 -18.50 13.94 7.76
N TRP A 160 -19.26 14.81 7.08
CA TRP A 160 -19.07 16.26 7.10
C TRP A 160 -19.11 16.84 8.52
N THR A 161 -20.13 16.48 9.30
CA THR A 161 -20.31 16.98 10.67
C THR A 161 -19.24 16.48 11.64
N SER A 162 -18.64 15.32 11.37
CA SER A 162 -17.52 14.77 12.15
C SER A 162 -16.18 15.48 11.92
N LEU A 163 -15.99 16.11 10.74
CA LEU A 163 -14.76 16.83 10.43
C LEU A 163 -14.49 17.93 11.46
N HIS A 164 -13.22 18.18 11.80
CA HIS A 164 -12.88 19.26 12.73
C HIS A 164 -13.42 20.62 12.24
N TYR A 165 -14.04 21.43 13.11
CA TYR A 165 -14.75 22.66 12.70
C TYR A 165 -13.88 23.64 11.89
N LYS A 166 -12.59 23.81 12.24
CA LYS A 166 -11.65 24.63 11.46
C LYS A 166 -11.45 24.10 10.03
N LEU A 167 -11.44 22.79 9.85
CA LEU A 167 -11.35 22.16 8.54
C LEU A 167 -12.62 22.49 7.75
N ARG A 168 -13.82 22.26 8.31
CA ARG A 168 -15.08 22.60 7.64
C ARG A 168 -15.14 24.05 7.17
N ASN A 169 -14.69 25.00 8.01
CA ASN A 169 -14.66 26.41 7.65
C ASN A 169 -13.71 26.72 6.49
N LYS A 170 -12.56 26.03 6.41
CA LYS A 170 -11.67 26.12 5.25
C LYS A 170 -12.35 25.55 4.00
N LEU A 171 -12.90 24.33 4.09
CA LEU A 171 -13.53 23.64 2.96
C LEU A 171 -14.70 24.44 2.37
N LYS A 172 -15.49 25.12 3.20
CA LYS A 172 -16.55 26.04 2.73
C LYS A 172 -16.00 27.20 1.90
N LYS A 173 -14.90 27.81 2.32
CA LYS A 173 -14.24 28.89 1.57
C LYS A 173 -13.69 28.41 0.23
N GLU A 174 -13.04 27.25 0.22
CA GLU A 174 -12.50 26.67 -1.01
C GLU A 174 -13.60 26.28 -2.00
N ALA A 175 -14.77 25.87 -1.51
CA ALA A 175 -15.93 25.58 -2.37
C ALA A 175 -16.47 26.81 -3.12
N GLU A 176 -16.25 28.02 -2.59
CA GLU A 176 -16.62 29.28 -3.24
C GLU A 176 -15.52 29.82 -4.16
N ALA A 177 -14.32 29.23 -4.13
CA ALA A 177 -13.15 29.72 -4.84
C ALA A 177 -13.06 29.26 -6.32
N GLY A 178 -14.05 28.49 -6.80
CA GLY A 178 -14.11 28.05 -8.21
C GLY A 178 -13.05 27.03 -8.59
N LEU A 179 -12.55 26.24 -7.64
CA LEU A 179 -11.52 25.23 -7.88
C LEU A 179 -12.06 24.07 -8.74
N ARG A 180 -11.25 23.61 -9.69
CA ARG A 180 -11.60 22.57 -10.67
C ARG A 180 -10.83 21.28 -10.39
N LEU A 181 -11.54 20.19 -10.12
CA LEU A 181 -10.96 18.86 -9.96
C LEU A 181 -10.92 18.12 -11.30
N GLU A 182 -9.75 17.58 -11.66
CA GLU A 182 -9.59 16.72 -12.82
C GLU A 182 -8.97 15.38 -12.46
N ARG A 183 -9.51 14.31 -13.05
CA ARG A 183 -8.90 12.98 -13.04
C ARG A 183 -8.17 12.76 -14.36
N THR A 184 -6.90 12.39 -14.29
CA THR A 184 -6.06 12.06 -15.43
C THR A 184 -5.27 10.78 -15.16
N ASN A 185 -4.78 10.16 -16.23
CA ASN A 185 -3.83 9.05 -16.17
C ASN A 185 -2.39 9.53 -16.45
N ASP A 186 -2.19 10.83 -16.66
CA ASP A 186 -0.86 11.42 -16.78
C ASP A 186 -0.24 11.65 -15.40
N ILE A 187 0.85 10.94 -15.11
CA ILE A 187 1.60 11.04 -13.86
C ILE A 187 2.65 12.15 -13.89
N SER A 188 2.85 12.85 -15.02
CA SER A 188 3.99 13.76 -15.22
C SER A 188 4.03 14.88 -14.18
N THR A 189 2.89 15.54 -13.95
CA THR A 189 2.74 16.59 -12.93
C THR A 189 2.99 16.05 -11.52
N LEU A 190 2.33 14.94 -11.17
CA LEU A 190 2.47 14.30 -9.86
C LEU A 190 3.93 13.92 -9.60
N HIS A 191 4.57 13.23 -10.55
CA HIS A 191 5.94 12.74 -10.43
C HIS A 191 6.94 13.89 -10.29
N ARG A 192 6.77 14.97 -11.07
CA ARG A 192 7.59 16.18 -10.94
C ARG A 192 7.50 16.78 -9.54
N LEU A 193 6.29 17.07 -9.05
CA LEU A 193 6.07 17.70 -7.75
C LEU A 193 6.54 16.83 -6.58
N ILE A 194 6.35 15.51 -6.69
CA ILE A 194 6.88 14.55 -5.72
C ILE A 194 8.42 14.53 -5.76
N THR A 195 9.02 14.57 -6.95
CA THR A 195 10.49 14.54 -7.12
C THR A 195 11.16 15.81 -6.61
N GLU A 196 10.55 16.98 -6.83
CA GLU A 196 10.98 18.26 -6.26
C GLU A 196 10.97 18.20 -4.72
N ARG A 197 9.89 17.65 -4.14
CA ARG A 197 9.83 17.41 -2.68
C ARG A 197 10.94 16.46 -2.21
N TYR A 198 11.33 15.46 -2.99
CA TYR A 198 12.43 14.55 -2.64
C TYR A 198 13.84 15.17 -2.70
N GLN A 199 13.98 16.41 -3.20
CA GLN A 199 15.25 17.13 -3.11
C GLN A 199 15.50 17.67 -1.70
N ASP A 200 14.45 17.73 -0.85
CA ASP A 200 14.60 18.04 0.56
C ASP A 200 15.27 16.86 1.29
N PRO A 201 16.53 17.01 1.76
CA PRO A 201 17.26 15.94 2.43
C PRO A 201 16.65 15.52 3.77
N SER A 202 15.72 16.31 4.32
CA SER A 202 15.02 16.01 5.57
C SER A 202 13.87 15.00 5.38
N LEU A 203 13.46 14.75 4.14
CA LEU A 203 12.38 13.83 3.83
C LEU A 203 12.96 12.45 3.48
N ASP A 204 12.79 11.48 4.38
CA ASP A 204 13.13 10.06 4.18
C ASP A 204 12.12 9.38 3.23
N ILE A 205 11.97 9.92 2.02
CA ILE A 205 11.08 9.35 1.00
C ILE A 205 11.91 8.84 -0.16
N PRO A 206 11.87 7.51 -0.42
CA PRO A 206 12.64 6.96 -1.51
C PRO A 206 12.06 7.39 -2.87
N PRO A 207 12.92 7.64 -3.87
CA PRO A 207 12.49 8.02 -5.20
C PRO A 207 11.72 6.86 -5.85
N ILE A 208 10.51 7.17 -6.29
CA ILE A 208 9.72 6.25 -7.08
C ILE A 208 10.08 6.46 -8.54
N ARG A 209 10.43 5.39 -9.24
CA ARG A 209 10.81 5.50 -10.64
C ARG A 209 9.60 5.85 -11.50
N ARG A 210 9.73 6.89 -12.33
CA ARG A 210 8.66 7.38 -13.21
C ARG A 210 8.06 6.28 -14.08
N ASP A 211 8.89 5.46 -14.72
CA ASP A 211 8.40 4.42 -15.62
C ASP A 211 7.61 3.34 -14.89
N TYR A 212 7.86 3.14 -13.58
CA TYR A 212 7.10 2.17 -12.79
C TYR A 212 5.68 2.67 -12.60
N LEU A 213 5.53 3.95 -12.22
CA LEU A 213 4.22 4.58 -12.09
C LEU A 213 3.48 4.65 -13.43
N ASN A 214 4.18 4.98 -14.52
CA ASN A 214 3.60 4.99 -15.87
C ASN A 214 3.06 3.62 -16.27
N ASP A 215 3.86 2.56 -16.13
CA ASP A 215 3.42 1.20 -16.49
C ASP A 215 2.25 0.75 -15.62
N LEU A 216 2.24 1.06 -14.32
CA LEU A 216 1.13 0.75 -13.43
C LEU A 216 -0.16 1.46 -13.84
N VAL A 217 -0.11 2.77 -14.11
CA VAL A 217 -1.29 3.55 -14.53
C VAL A 217 -1.80 3.10 -15.90
N ARG A 218 -0.90 2.76 -16.83
CA ARG A 218 -1.27 2.20 -18.14
C ARG A 218 -1.92 0.83 -18.05
N THR A 219 -1.50 0.02 -17.09
CA THR A 219 -2.05 -1.33 -16.87
C THR A 219 -3.41 -1.25 -16.18
N TYR A 220 -3.60 -0.26 -15.31
CA TYR A 220 -4.79 -0.09 -14.49
C TYR A 220 -5.42 1.31 -14.61
N PRO A 221 -5.77 1.79 -15.82
CA PRO A 221 -6.20 3.17 -16.07
C PRO A 221 -7.52 3.54 -15.36
N ASP A 222 -8.37 2.53 -15.13
CA ASP A 222 -9.65 2.69 -14.44
C ASP A 222 -9.54 2.46 -12.93
N ARG A 223 -8.40 1.96 -12.45
CA ARG A 223 -8.17 1.65 -11.02
C ARG A 223 -7.09 2.50 -10.39
N ILE A 224 -6.31 3.24 -11.16
CA ILE A 224 -5.33 4.20 -10.67
C ILE A 224 -5.61 5.53 -11.36
N GLY A 225 -6.06 6.51 -10.58
CA GLY A 225 -6.36 7.86 -11.06
C GLY A 225 -5.41 8.88 -10.44
N VAL A 226 -4.90 9.81 -11.24
CA VAL A 226 -4.22 11.02 -10.76
C VAL A 226 -5.23 12.15 -10.72
N TYR A 227 -5.40 12.74 -9.55
CA TYR A 227 -6.32 13.83 -9.30
C TYR A 227 -5.56 15.12 -9.10
N SER A 228 -5.84 16.11 -9.95
CA SER A 228 -5.26 17.45 -9.85
C SER A 228 -6.37 18.46 -9.59
N LEU A 229 -6.12 19.36 -8.65
CA LEU A 229 -7.00 20.46 -8.31
C LEU A 229 -6.37 21.73 -8.84
N TYR A 230 -7.10 22.44 -9.69
CA TYR A 230 -6.68 23.68 -10.34
C TYR A 230 -7.47 24.87 -9.78
N ASP A 231 -6.82 26.03 -9.69
CA ASP A 231 -7.52 27.29 -9.47
C ASP A 231 -8.02 27.92 -10.79
N ALA A 232 -8.62 29.10 -10.71
CA ALA A 232 -9.14 29.83 -11.86
C ALA A 232 -8.05 30.31 -12.84
N GLY A 233 -6.78 30.32 -12.42
CA GLY A 233 -5.62 30.66 -13.24
C GLY A 233 -4.93 29.44 -13.85
N ASP A 234 -5.54 28.25 -13.76
CA ASP A 234 -4.97 26.96 -14.16
C ASP A 234 -3.71 26.55 -13.39
N GLU A 235 -3.47 27.12 -12.21
CA GLU A 235 -2.39 26.71 -11.32
C GLU A 235 -2.81 25.52 -10.46
N ILE A 236 -1.88 24.58 -10.26
CA ILE A 236 -2.14 23.38 -9.47
C ILE A 236 -2.04 23.72 -7.99
N VAL A 237 -3.15 23.54 -7.27
CA VAL A 237 -3.25 23.78 -5.82
C VAL A 237 -3.31 22.47 -5.01
N GLY A 238 -3.47 21.33 -5.67
CA GLY A 238 -3.40 20.01 -5.04
C GLY A 238 -3.21 18.90 -6.07
N VAL A 239 -2.46 17.85 -5.70
CA VAL A 239 -2.31 16.66 -6.56
C VAL A 239 -2.15 15.39 -5.74
N VAL A 240 -2.84 14.32 -6.15
CA VAL A 240 -2.72 12.99 -5.53
C VAL A 240 -3.08 11.89 -6.52
N ALA A 241 -2.32 10.80 -6.53
CA ALA A 241 -2.72 9.53 -7.13
C ALA A 241 -3.49 8.70 -6.09
N ALA A 242 -4.61 8.13 -6.52
CA ALA A 242 -5.41 7.22 -5.74
C ALA A 242 -5.50 5.84 -6.41
N GLN A 243 -5.67 4.80 -5.60
CA GLN A 243 -6.09 3.49 -6.06
C GLN A 243 -7.56 3.25 -5.76
N GLU A 244 -8.27 2.73 -6.73
CA GLU A 244 -9.73 2.69 -6.82
C GLU A 244 -10.20 1.23 -6.95
N TYR A 245 -9.92 0.42 -5.92
CA TYR A 245 -10.16 -1.03 -5.94
C TYR A 245 -10.59 -1.53 -4.55
N LYS A 246 -11.88 -1.91 -4.42
CA LYS A 246 -12.58 -2.30 -3.18
C LYS A 246 -12.64 -1.23 -2.07
N ARG A 247 -11.64 -0.38 -1.99
CA ARG A 247 -11.56 0.83 -1.19
C ARG A 247 -10.95 1.94 -2.05
N PHE A 248 -11.22 3.19 -1.70
CA PHE A 248 -10.58 4.34 -2.31
C PHE A 248 -9.36 4.71 -1.47
N LEU A 249 -8.15 4.48 -1.98
CA LEU A 249 -6.90 4.64 -1.24
C LEU A 249 -6.10 5.83 -1.79
N LEU A 250 -5.86 6.85 -0.96
CA LEU A 250 -4.90 7.91 -1.28
C LEU A 250 -3.48 7.35 -1.20
N TRP A 251 -2.88 7.17 -2.38
CA TRP A 251 -1.69 6.35 -2.55
C TRP A 251 -0.41 7.20 -2.58
N LEU A 252 -0.32 8.16 -3.50
CA LEU A 252 0.88 8.97 -3.72
C LEU A 252 0.53 10.43 -3.91
N GLY A 253 1.19 11.33 -3.17
CA GLY A 253 1.06 12.78 -3.41
C GLY A 253 0.80 13.58 -2.15
N THR A 254 0.00 14.63 -2.29
CA THR A 254 -0.14 15.75 -1.34
C THR A 254 1.21 16.42 -1.01
N PRO A 255 2.06 16.76 -2.00
CA PRO A 255 3.15 17.70 -1.75
C PRO A 255 2.56 18.97 -1.13
N ARG A 256 3.30 19.57 -0.18
CA ARG A 256 2.91 20.88 0.32
C ARG A 256 3.18 21.87 -0.81
N LEU A 257 2.12 22.39 -1.41
CA LEU A 257 2.21 23.43 -2.42
C LEU A 257 2.10 24.78 -1.72
N GLU A 258 2.96 25.72 -2.10
CA GLU A 258 2.86 27.10 -1.64
C GLU A 258 1.69 27.77 -2.36
N GLY A 259 0.87 28.52 -1.62
CA GLY A 259 -0.28 29.17 -2.20
C GLY A 259 -1.29 29.64 -1.16
N LEU A 260 -2.32 30.33 -1.65
CA LEU A 260 -3.40 30.89 -0.83
C LEU A 260 -4.44 29.83 -0.44
N HIS A 261 -4.51 28.72 -1.17
CA HIS A 261 -5.53 27.69 -1.04
C HIS A 261 -5.15 26.60 -0.04
N ALA A 262 -6.13 26.12 0.72
CA ALA A 262 -6.08 24.84 1.44
C ALA A 262 -6.31 23.67 0.47
N GLY A 263 -5.55 23.63 -0.64
CA GLY A 263 -5.84 22.77 -1.79
C GLY A 263 -5.74 21.27 -1.46
N ASN A 264 -4.77 20.85 -0.65
CA ASN A 264 -4.68 19.45 -0.20
C ASN A 264 -5.87 19.04 0.67
N GLU A 265 -6.33 19.92 1.58
CA GLU A 265 -7.52 19.65 2.38
C GLU A 265 -8.78 19.54 1.51
N TYR A 266 -8.96 20.47 0.57
CA TYR A 266 -10.15 20.50 -0.29
C TYR A 266 -10.16 19.35 -1.31
N LEU A 267 -9.01 19.04 -1.92
CA LEU A 267 -8.84 17.87 -2.78
C LEU A 267 -9.26 16.59 -2.06
N GLN A 268 -8.75 16.34 -0.85
CA GLN A 268 -9.13 15.15 -0.09
C GLN A 268 -10.63 15.12 0.21
N TRP A 269 -11.25 16.27 0.54
CA TRP A 269 -12.71 16.34 0.74
C TRP A 269 -13.49 15.97 -0.53
N LEU A 270 -13.11 16.52 -1.69
CA LEU A 270 -13.75 16.17 -2.97
C LEU A 270 -13.61 14.68 -3.30
N LEU A 271 -12.45 14.08 -2.99
CA LEU A 271 -12.24 12.64 -3.21
C LEU A 271 -13.03 11.77 -2.24
N ILE A 272 -13.26 12.19 -1.00
CA ILE A 272 -14.18 11.52 -0.08
C ILE A 272 -15.61 11.52 -0.66
N GLN A 273 -16.07 12.67 -1.16
CA GLN A 273 -17.39 12.80 -1.79
C GLN A 273 -17.51 11.89 -3.02
N ARG A 274 -16.50 11.90 -3.89
CA ARG A 274 -16.42 11.06 -5.09
C ARG A 274 -16.45 9.58 -4.74
N ALA A 275 -15.55 9.15 -3.85
CA ALA A 275 -15.45 7.74 -3.45
C ALA A 275 -16.78 7.21 -2.90
N LYS A 276 -17.47 8.02 -2.08
CA LYS A 276 -18.81 7.66 -1.60
C LYS A 276 -19.84 7.58 -2.73
N ALA A 277 -19.86 8.55 -3.64
CA ALA A 277 -20.79 8.57 -4.77
C ALA A 277 -20.58 7.39 -5.73
N GLU A 278 -19.34 6.91 -5.86
CA GLU A 278 -18.97 5.74 -6.65
C GLU A 278 -19.17 4.40 -5.90
N GLY A 279 -19.64 4.45 -4.64
CA GLY A 279 -20.02 3.26 -3.87
C GLY A 279 -18.87 2.53 -3.19
N TYR A 280 -17.71 3.16 -3.02
CA TYR A 280 -16.64 2.58 -2.21
C TYR A 280 -17.07 2.56 -0.72
N PRO A 281 -16.84 1.44 0.01
CA PRO A 281 -17.21 1.33 1.41
C PRO A 281 -16.23 2.03 2.36
N ALA A 282 -14.99 2.27 1.91
CA ALA A 282 -13.95 2.87 2.75
C ALA A 282 -13.03 3.80 1.96
N PHE A 283 -12.60 4.87 2.63
CA PHE A 283 -11.55 5.79 2.16
C PHE A 283 -10.31 5.62 3.02
N GLU A 284 -9.20 5.17 2.45
CA GLU A 284 -7.93 4.96 3.17
C GLU A 284 -6.92 6.08 2.85
N ASN A 285 -6.29 6.64 3.88
CA ASN A 285 -5.23 7.63 3.77
C ASN A 285 -3.98 7.13 4.51
N MET A 286 -3.01 6.64 3.74
CA MET A 286 -1.78 6.04 4.24
C MET A 286 -0.93 7.01 5.05
N GLY A 287 0.00 6.53 5.88
CA GLY A 287 1.01 7.39 6.54
C GLY A 287 0.59 7.94 7.91
N ALA A 288 -0.23 7.20 8.66
CA ALA A 288 -0.58 7.54 10.04
C ALA A 288 0.60 7.41 11.02
N ASN A 289 1.64 6.65 10.66
CA ASN A 289 2.86 6.52 11.45
C ASN A 289 3.80 7.75 11.33
N ASN A 290 3.51 8.70 10.43
CA ASN A 290 4.31 9.93 10.29
C ASN A 290 3.72 11.03 11.19
N ARG A 291 4.48 11.43 12.22
CA ARG A 291 4.06 12.42 13.22
C ARG A 291 3.73 13.78 12.59
N ASP A 292 4.43 14.18 11.54
CA ASP A 292 4.23 15.47 10.87
C ASP A 292 2.90 15.49 10.09
N LEU A 293 2.42 14.31 9.68
CA LEU A 293 1.16 14.17 8.94
C LEU A 293 -0.04 13.91 9.85
N ALA A 294 0.17 13.40 11.07
CA ALA A 294 -0.88 12.99 11.98
C ALA A 294 -1.87 14.13 12.28
N PHE A 295 -1.37 15.34 12.57
CA PHE A 295 -2.23 16.49 12.86
C PHE A 295 -3.05 16.94 11.64
N PHE A 296 -2.47 16.90 10.43
CA PHE A 296 -3.19 17.24 9.21
C PHE A 296 -4.36 16.28 8.99
N LYS A 297 -4.08 14.97 9.08
CA LYS A 297 -5.01 13.88 8.74
C LYS A 297 -6.10 13.69 9.79
N SER A 298 -5.79 13.84 11.08
CA SER A 298 -6.76 13.69 12.17
C SER A 298 -7.90 14.71 12.10
N ARG A 299 -7.72 15.85 11.42
CA ARG A 299 -8.80 16.84 11.22
C ARG A 299 -9.94 16.33 10.36
N PHE A 300 -9.71 15.30 9.54
CA PHE A 300 -10.77 14.60 8.82
C PHE A 300 -11.55 13.61 9.68
N ASN A 301 -11.19 13.49 10.96
CA ASN A 301 -11.75 12.54 11.91
C ASN A 301 -11.80 11.07 11.41
N PRO A 302 -10.71 10.54 10.82
CA PRO A 302 -10.65 9.14 10.43
C PRO A 302 -10.49 8.20 11.64
N ASP A 303 -10.89 6.96 11.46
CA ASP A 303 -10.50 5.86 12.34
C ASP A 303 -9.03 5.53 12.14
N LEU A 304 -8.36 5.16 13.25
CA LEU A 304 -6.99 4.68 13.23
C LEU A 304 -6.99 3.16 13.18
N VAL A 305 -6.63 2.59 12.03
CA VAL A 305 -6.64 1.15 11.81
C VAL A 305 -5.22 0.60 11.93
N MET A 306 -5.06 -0.43 12.74
CA MET A 306 -3.78 -1.11 12.94
C MET A 306 -3.55 -2.19 11.87
N TYR A 307 -2.31 -2.33 11.42
CA TYR A 307 -1.81 -3.48 10.67
C TYR A 307 -0.43 -3.87 11.20
N PHE A 308 0.07 -5.02 10.76
CA PHE A 308 1.35 -5.55 11.20
C PHE A 308 2.38 -5.58 10.09
N GLU A 309 3.60 -5.18 10.43
CA GLU A 309 4.81 -5.52 9.69
C GLU A 309 5.60 -6.55 10.50
N VAL A 310 6.20 -7.53 9.83
CA VAL A 310 7.13 -8.46 10.45
C VAL A 310 8.49 -8.40 9.76
N GLU A 311 9.54 -8.51 10.54
CA GLU A 311 10.92 -8.45 10.08
C GLU A 311 11.74 -9.58 10.74
N LYS A 312 12.61 -10.25 9.98
CA LYS A 312 13.58 -11.21 10.54
C LYS A 312 14.93 -11.01 9.87
N LYS A 313 15.99 -11.02 10.66
CA LYS A 313 17.37 -10.84 10.21
C LYS A 313 18.29 -11.78 10.97
N ASP A 314 19.22 -12.43 10.28
CA ASP A 314 20.24 -13.26 10.91
C ASP A 314 21.44 -12.42 11.40
N ILE A 315 22.54 -13.06 11.85
CA ILE A 315 23.74 -12.33 12.31
C ILE A 315 24.34 -11.48 11.18
N LEU A 316 24.38 -12.01 9.95
CA LEU A 316 24.83 -11.27 8.77
C LEU A 316 23.87 -10.11 8.46
N GLY A 317 22.57 -10.30 8.67
CA GLY A 317 21.49 -9.31 8.55
C GLY A 317 21.42 -8.26 9.68
N SER A 318 21.87 -8.59 10.89
CA SER A 318 21.83 -7.70 12.06
C SER A 318 23.09 -6.84 12.20
N LEU A 319 24.26 -7.38 11.83
CA LEU A 319 25.46 -6.57 11.54
C LEU A 319 25.24 -5.68 10.31
N SER A 320 24.22 -5.97 9.51
CA SER A 320 23.85 -5.22 8.32
C SER A 320 22.45 -4.59 8.41
N GLY A 321 22.34 -3.50 9.17
CA GLY A 321 21.51 -2.38 8.69
C GLY A 321 21.81 -2.05 7.20
N TRP A 322 23.03 -2.40 6.76
CA TRP A 322 23.48 -2.47 5.37
C TRP A 322 22.64 -3.38 4.46
N ALA A 323 22.00 -4.49 4.84
CA ALA A 323 21.30 -5.37 3.89
C ALA A 323 20.08 -4.68 3.29
N TYR A 324 19.11 -4.24 4.11
CA TYR A 324 17.99 -3.42 3.65
C TYR A 324 18.51 -2.17 2.91
N LEU A 325 19.49 -1.45 3.49
CA LEU A 325 20.09 -0.29 2.83
C LEU A 325 20.83 -0.62 1.53
N THR A 326 21.30 -1.85 1.32
CA THR A 326 22.03 -2.29 0.12
C THR A 326 21.08 -2.71 -0.97
N PHE A 327 19.98 -3.36 -0.61
CA PHE A 327 18.87 -3.57 -1.52
C PHE A 327 18.26 -2.23 -1.93
N VAL A 328 17.99 -1.34 -0.97
CA VAL A 328 17.55 0.04 -1.23
C VAL A 328 18.58 0.77 -2.09
N LYS A 329 19.88 0.75 -1.76
CA LYS A 329 20.95 1.40 -2.52
C LYS A 329 21.09 0.84 -3.93
N ARG A 330 21.00 -0.47 -4.12
CA ARG A 330 20.97 -1.08 -5.47
C ARG A 330 19.76 -0.60 -6.25
N MET A 331 18.59 -0.53 -5.63
CA MET A 331 17.41 0.00 -6.29
C MET A 331 17.50 1.50 -6.57
N LEU A 332 18.17 2.29 -5.71
CA LEU A 332 18.50 3.69 -5.97
C LEU A 332 19.45 3.86 -7.18
N ILE A 333 20.43 2.97 -7.33
CA ILE A 333 21.32 2.91 -8.51
C ILE A 333 20.50 2.57 -9.76
N LEU A 334 19.66 1.54 -9.70
CA LEU A 334 18.75 1.16 -10.80
C LEU A 334 17.75 2.27 -11.16
N ALA A 335 17.42 3.14 -10.21
CA ALA A 335 16.59 4.33 -10.40
C ALA A 335 17.37 5.56 -10.91
N GLY A 336 18.68 5.44 -11.16
CA GLY A 336 19.50 6.48 -11.79
C GLY A 336 19.94 7.62 -10.85
N ARG A 337 20.03 7.38 -9.53
CA ARG A 337 20.41 8.42 -8.54
C ARG A 337 21.84 8.29 -7.97
N ILE A 338 22.54 7.19 -8.21
CA ILE A 338 23.94 6.98 -7.81
C ILE A 338 24.68 6.24 -8.92
#